data_AF-A0A7V2AV97-F1
#
_entry.id   AF-A0A7V2AV97-F1
#
_cell.length_a   1.000
_cell.length_b   1.000
_cell.length_c   1.000
_cell.angle_alpha   90.00
_cell.angle_beta   90.00
_cell.angle_gamma   90.00
#
_symmetry.space_group_name_H-M   'P 1'
#
loop_
_entity.id
_entity.type
_entity.pdbx_description
1 polymer ?
#
loop_
_entity_poly.entity_id
_entity_poly.type
_entity_poly.pdbx_seq_one_letter_code
_entity_poly.pdbx_strand_id
1 'polypeptide(L)'
;LGEALAGRKALIVASTDLSHFHSDTRARNLDGVFIAGLERFDPAGMHESLRRKETEACGGGPTIAAMIAAKMLGANACSVLGYATSGDVTGDVSSVVGYVSAVMVRAADSPIRSGRESRGAGASPGSSEDAYDIGLTREDKTYLLRLARRTIESRFGREIELAPSSSALLDRPSGAFVTLTSRGRLRGCIGYIEALKPLRETISEMAASAAFEDWRFPPVTESELEDIEIEISVLSPLRRIDDPSLIEVGTHGIIVTKGGKRGLLLPQVALEWKWDRETFLRQTCIKAGLPEDAWKEDGTAIEIFSADIFNERELLGTGR
;
A
#
# COMPACT_ATOMS: atom_id res chain seq x y z
N LEU A 1 -22.36 5.22 -19.10
CA LEU A 1 -22.39 5.83 -17.75
C LEU A 1 -23.20 7.12 -17.70
N GLY A 2 -22.83 8.15 -18.47
CA GLY A 2 -23.57 9.44 -18.50
C GLY A 2 -25.06 9.29 -18.81
N GLU A 3 -25.42 8.55 -19.86
CA GLU A 3 -26.82 8.27 -20.21
C GLU A 3 -27.60 7.57 -19.09
N ALA A 4 -26.98 6.58 -18.44
CA ALA A 4 -27.61 5.80 -17.37
C ALA A 4 -27.91 6.64 -16.11
N LEU A 5 -27.17 7.73 -15.92
CA LEU A 5 -27.31 8.64 -14.79
C LEU A 5 -28.11 9.91 -15.12
N ALA A 6 -28.55 10.08 -16.37
CA ALA A 6 -29.32 11.24 -16.80
C ALA A 6 -30.61 11.40 -15.98
N GLY A 7 -30.87 12.61 -15.49
CA GLY A 7 -32.05 12.92 -14.67
C GLY A 7 -32.02 12.36 -13.24
N ARG A 8 -30.94 11.69 -12.82
CA ARG A 8 -30.79 11.15 -11.46
C ARG A 8 -29.89 12.02 -10.60
N LYS A 9 -30.16 12.07 -9.30
CA LYS A 9 -29.23 12.64 -8.30
C LYS A 9 -28.16 11.59 -8.00
N ALA A 10 -27.02 11.67 -8.69
CA ALA A 10 -25.93 10.71 -8.57
C ALA A 10 -24.58 11.42 -8.49
N LEU A 11 -23.65 10.85 -7.72
CA LEU A 11 -22.25 11.28 -7.65
C LEU A 11 -21.39 10.25 -8.38
N ILE A 12 -20.52 10.72 -9.27
CA ILE A 12 -19.50 9.89 -9.93
C ILE A 12 -18.19 10.12 -9.18
N VAL A 13 -17.60 9.05 -8.66
CA VAL A 13 -16.29 9.09 -8.01
C VAL A 13 -15.34 8.20 -8.80
N ALA A 14 -14.23 8.77 -9.24
CA ALA A 14 -13.07 8.03 -9.74
C ALA A 14 -11.93 8.23 -8.75
N SER A 15 -11.34 7.13 -8.29
CA SER A 15 -10.19 7.13 -7.40
C SER A 15 -9.00 6.57 -8.13
N THR A 16 -7.85 7.23 -8.02
CA THR A 16 -6.61 6.80 -8.64
C THR A 16 -5.42 7.31 -7.85
N ASP A 17 -4.43 6.45 -7.70
CA ASP A 17 -3.06 6.88 -7.45
C ASP A 17 -2.51 7.42 -8.78
N LEU A 18 -1.73 8.50 -8.72
CA LEU A 18 -1.07 9.06 -9.89
C LEU A 18 0.25 8.34 -10.15
N SER A 19 1.34 9.07 -10.41
CA SER A 19 2.65 8.46 -10.49
C SER A 19 3.02 7.86 -9.13
N HIS A 20 3.67 6.71 -9.16
CA HIS A 20 4.12 6.01 -7.97
C HIS A 20 5.56 5.53 -8.16
N PHE A 21 6.33 5.54 -7.08
CA PHE A 21 7.72 5.07 -7.04
C PHE A 21 8.72 5.91 -7.85
N HIS A 22 8.42 7.19 -8.05
CA HIS A 22 9.35 8.19 -8.60
C HIS A 22 9.85 9.10 -7.47
N SER A 23 11.01 9.73 -7.64
CA SER A 23 11.38 10.83 -6.74
C SER A 23 10.30 11.90 -6.75
N ASP A 24 10.13 12.62 -5.64
CA ASP A 24 9.10 13.64 -5.49
C ASP A 24 9.12 14.65 -6.65
N THR A 25 10.31 15.13 -7.04
CA THR A 25 10.48 16.00 -8.20
C THR A 25 9.95 15.36 -9.49
N ARG A 26 10.23 14.08 -9.72
CA ARG A 26 9.79 13.37 -10.93
C ARG A 26 8.29 13.05 -10.88
N ALA A 27 7.77 12.66 -9.71
CA ALA A 27 6.35 12.43 -9.48
C ALA A 27 5.55 13.70 -9.73
N ARG A 28 5.94 14.83 -9.13
CA ARG A 28 5.33 16.15 -9.36
C ARG A 28 5.33 16.58 -10.83
N ASN A 29 6.38 16.24 -11.58
CA ASN A 29 6.43 16.53 -13.01
C ASN A 29 5.44 15.67 -13.81
N LEU A 30 5.37 14.36 -13.54
CA LEU A 30 4.43 13.45 -14.20
C LEU A 30 2.98 13.80 -13.81
N ASP A 31 2.73 13.93 -12.52
CA ASP A 31 1.43 14.28 -11.96
C ASP A 31 0.97 15.65 -12.44
N GLY A 32 1.89 16.61 -12.58
CA GLY A 32 1.60 17.93 -13.13
C GLY A 32 0.98 17.86 -14.54
N VAL A 33 1.39 16.89 -15.37
CA VAL A 33 0.79 16.65 -16.69
C VAL A 33 -0.64 16.08 -16.54
N PHE A 34 -0.86 15.15 -15.61
CA PHE A 34 -2.21 14.64 -15.27
C PHE A 34 -3.14 15.75 -14.80
N ILE A 35 -2.67 16.54 -13.83
CA ILE A 35 -3.37 17.66 -13.19
C ILE A 35 -3.73 18.72 -14.22
N ALA A 36 -2.80 19.08 -15.10
CA ALA A 36 -3.09 20.03 -16.18
C ALA A 36 -4.14 19.48 -17.17
N GLY A 37 -4.16 18.16 -17.40
CA GLY A 37 -5.22 17.49 -18.17
C GLY A 37 -6.59 17.55 -17.48
N LEU A 38 -6.63 17.41 -16.15
CA LEU A 38 -7.83 17.62 -15.35
C LEU A 38 -8.30 19.07 -15.44
N GLU A 39 -7.43 20.06 -15.21
CA GLU A 39 -7.78 21.49 -15.23
C GLU A 39 -8.28 21.97 -16.60
N ARG A 40 -7.67 21.50 -17.69
CA ARG A 40 -8.16 21.76 -19.06
C ARG A 40 -9.48 21.05 -19.36
N PHE A 41 -9.88 20.12 -18.50
CA PHE A 41 -11.02 19.22 -18.64
C PHE A 41 -11.03 18.55 -20.03
N ASP A 42 -9.88 18.02 -20.43
CA ASP A 42 -9.62 17.46 -21.75
C ASP A 42 -9.36 15.93 -21.69
N PRO A 43 -10.40 15.09 -21.77
CA PRO A 43 -10.25 13.64 -21.68
C PRO A 43 -9.46 13.04 -22.84
N ALA A 44 -9.51 13.63 -24.04
CA ALA A 44 -8.80 13.13 -25.20
C ALA A 44 -7.29 13.41 -25.10
N GLY A 45 -6.93 14.64 -24.71
CA GLY A 45 -5.54 14.99 -24.43
C GLY A 45 -4.96 14.18 -23.27
N MET A 46 -5.72 13.97 -22.20
CA MET A 46 -5.30 13.12 -21.07
C MET A 46 -5.05 11.67 -21.50
N HIS A 47 -5.92 11.11 -22.35
CA HIS A 47 -5.73 9.76 -22.89
C HIS A 47 -4.42 9.64 -23.68
N GLU A 48 -4.11 10.62 -24.53
CA GLU A 48 -2.89 10.61 -25.33
C GLU A 48 -1.64 10.77 -24.46
N SER A 49 -1.65 11.63 -23.45
CA SER A 49 -0.52 11.78 -22.51
C SER A 49 -0.28 10.52 -21.68
N LEU A 50 -1.33 9.81 -21.23
CA LEU A 50 -1.19 8.50 -20.58
C LEU A 50 -0.63 7.45 -21.56
N ARG A 51 -1.13 7.41 -22.80
CA ARG A 51 -0.67 6.47 -23.83
C ARG A 51 0.81 6.69 -24.19
N ARG A 52 1.26 7.94 -24.21
CA ARG A 52 2.66 8.34 -24.46
C ARG A 52 3.56 8.25 -23.24
N LYS A 53 3.02 7.88 -22.07
CA LYS A 53 3.74 7.86 -20.78
C LYS A 53 4.33 9.21 -20.39
N GLU A 54 3.68 10.30 -20.80
CA GLU A 54 4.00 11.66 -20.36
C GLU A 54 3.47 11.93 -18.95
N THR A 55 2.50 11.10 -18.51
CA THR A 55 1.91 11.09 -17.16
C THR A 55 1.54 9.66 -16.79
N GLU A 56 1.33 9.40 -15.50
CA GLU A 56 0.95 8.09 -14.97
C GLU A 56 -0.26 8.22 -14.03
N ALA A 57 -1.14 7.23 -14.08
CA ALA A 57 -2.24 7.03 -13.13
C ALA A 57 -2.80 5.62 -13.26
N CYS A 58 -2.81 4.83 -12.17
CA CYS A 58 -3.33 3.45 -12.19
C CYS A 58 -4.79 3.38 -12.62
N GLY A 59 -5.57 4.42 -12.30
CA GLY A 59 -6.96 4.63 -12.66
C GLY A 59 -7.15 5.72 -13.72
N GLY A 60 -6.17 5.97 -14.59
CA GLY A 60 -6.27 6.98 -15.65
C GLY A 60 -7.44 6.74 -16.61
N GLY A 61 -7.66 5.49 -17.03
CA GLY A 61 -8.81 5.10 -17.87
C GLY A 61 -10.16 5.36 -17.20
N PRO A 62 -10.41 4.85 -15.98
CA PRO A 62 -11.59 5.18 -15.18
C PRO A 62 -11.79 6.68 -14.95
N THR A 63 -10.71 7.45 -14.74
CA THR A 63 -10.78 8.91 -14.58
C THR A 63 -11.25 9.59 -15.86
N ILE A 64 -10.71 9.19 -17.02
CA ILE A 64 -11.17 9.67 -18.34
C ILE A 64 -12.63 9.32 -18.57
N ALA A 65 -13.07 8.10 -18.23
CA ALA A 65 -14.46 7.69 -18.35
C ALA A 65 -15.39 8.56 -17.47
N ALA A 66 -14.94 8.90 -16.26
CA ALA A 66 -15.66 9.82 -15.38
C ALA A 66 -15.72 11.25 -15.97
N MET A 67 -14.63 11.75 -16.56
CA MET A 67 -14.61 13.05 -17.24
C MET A 67 -15.60 13.11 -18.41
N ILE A 68 -15.64 12.07 -19.25
CA ILE A 68 -16.59 11.98 -20.37
C ILE A 68 -18.03 11.94 -19.85
N ALA A 69 -18.31 11.09 -18.85
CA ALA A 69 -19.63 11.00 -18.26
C ALA A 69 -20.09 12.32 -17.61
N ALA A 70 -19.19 13.04 -16.93
CA ALA A 70 -19.48 14.35 -16.35
C ALA A 70 -19.82 15.38 -17.43
N LYS A 71 -19.08 15.41 -18.56
CA LYS A 71 -19.42 16.26 -19.71
C LYS A 71 -20.81 15.96 -20.28
N MET A 72 -21.15 14.68 -20.43
CA MET A 72 -22.49 14.27 -20.90
C MET A 72 -23.61 14.72 -19.94
N LEU A 73 -23.32 14.82 -18.64
CA LEU A 73 -24.25 15.31 -17.61
C LEU A 73 -24.23 16.85 -17.46
N GLY A 74 -23.46 17.54 -18.29
CA GLY A 74 -23.43 18.99 -18.40
C GLY A 74 -22.41 19.70 -17.51
N ALA A 75 -21.40 19.00 -16.98
CA ALA A 75 -20.21 19.66 -16.43
C ALA A 75 -19.38 20.27 -17.56
N ASN A 76 -18.85 21.46 -17.36
CA ASN A 76 -18.00 22.16 -18.34
C ASN A 76 -16.72 22.75 -17.73
N ALA A 77 -16.48 22.50 -16.43
CA ALA A 77 -15.25 22.86 -15.74
C ALA A 77 -14.79 21.72 -14.83
N CYS A 78 -13.48 21.68 -14.58
CA CYS A 78 -12.86 20.81 -13.59
C CYS A 78 -11.93 21.67 -12.73
N SER A 79 -11.99 21.50 -11.42
CA SER A 79 -11.21 22.29 -10.47
C SER A 79 -10.45 21.35 -9.54
N VAL A 80 -9.12 21.47 -9.55
CA VAL A 80 -8.23 20.70 -8.69
C VAL A 80 -8.27 21.32 -7.29
N LEU A 81 -8.76 20.55 -6.33
CA LEU A 81 -8.95 20.97 -4.93
C LEU A 81 -7.66 20.84 -4.12
N GLY A 82 -6.81 19.87 -4.47
CA GLY A 82 -5.57 19.62 -3.77
C GLY A 82 -4.72 18.60 -4.50
N TYR A 83 -3.41 18.72 -4.30
CA TYR A 83 -2.43 17.76 -4.74
C TYR A 83 -1.39 17.61 -3.64
N ALA A 84 -1.00 16.36 -3.37
CA ALA A 84 0.07 16.03 -2.46
C ALA A 84 0.75 14.75 -2.95
N THR A 85 2.00 14.57 -2.56
CA THR A 85 2.67 13.28 -2.67
C THR A 85 2.73 12.61 -1.30
N SER A 86 2.97 11.31 -1.26
CA SER A 86 3.29 10.63 0.00
C SER A 86 4.49 11.27 0.71
N GLY A 87 5.43 11.87 -0.04
CA GLY A 87 6.57 12.60 0.50
C GLY A 87 6.20 13.88 1.25
N ASP A 88 5.06 14.52 0.94
CA ASP A 88 4.56 15.66 1.71
C ASP A 88 4.17 15.27 3.16
N VAL A 89 3.86 13.99 3.39
CA VAL A 89 3.49 13.46 4.71
C VAL A 89 4.67 12.78 5.39
N THR A 90 5.42 11.95 4.65
CA THR A 90 6.49 11.12 5.22
C THR A 90 7.85 11.84 5.29
N GLY A 91 8.02 12.92 4.53
CA GLY A 91 9.31 13.57 4.33
C GLY A 91 10.29 12.80 3.44
N ASP A 92 9.98 11.54 3.07
CA ASP A 92 10.76 10.78 2.11
C ASP A 92 10.36 11.20 0.68
N VAL A 93 11.23 11.99 0.08
CA VAL A 93 11.06 12.51 -1.29
C VAL A 93 11.77 11.65 -2.34
N SER A 94 12.34 10.51 -1.97
CA SER A 94 13.12 9.67 -2.88
C SER A 94 12.24 8.77 -3.75
N SER A 95 11.06 8.43 -3.27
CA SER A 95 10.08 7.55 -3.93
C SER A 95 8.69 7.84 -3.37
N VAL A 96 7.85 8.51 -4.15
CA VAL A 96 6.54 8.98 -3.68
C VAL A 96 5.40 8.47 -4.55
N VAL A 97 4.20 8.50 -3.99
CA VAL A 97 2.93 8.35 -4.72
C VAL A 97 2.24 9.69 -4.79
N GLY A 98 1.82 10.10 -5.98
CA GLY A 98 1.04 11.30 -6.22
C GLY A 98 -0.45 11.10 -5.99
N TYR A 99 -1.09 12.07 -5.34
CA TYR A 99 -2.53 12.09 -5.10
C TYR A 99 -3.11 13.42 -5.52
N VAL A 100 -4.19 13.40 -6.30
CA VAL A 100 -4.95 14.59 -6.67
C VAL A 100 -6.41 14.45 -6.29
N SER A 101 -6.97 15.52 -5.74
CA SER A 101 -8.41 15.69 -5.59
C SER A 101 -8.89 16.75 -6.56
N ALA A 102 -9.94 16.45 -7.33
CA ALA A 102 -10.54 17.38 -8.27
C ALA A 102 -12.05 17.18 -8.35
N VAL A 103 -12.77 18.26 -8.65
CA VAL A 103 -14.23 18.25 -8.82
C VAL A 103 -14.61 18.71 -10.22
N MET A 104 -15.52 17.98 -10.88
CA MET A 104 -16.05 18.32 -12.19
C MET A 104 -17.46 18.85 -12.04
N VAL A 105 -17.68 20.11 -12.44
CA VAL A 105 -18.93 20.84 -12.20
C VAL A 105 -19.30 21.72 -13.39
N ARG A 106 -20.47 22.35 -13.34
CA ARG A 106 -20.74 23.53 -14.17
C ARG A 106 -19.90 24.69 -13.63
N ALA A 107 -19.32 25.49 -14.52
CA ALA A 107 -18.42 26.59 -14.16
C ALA A 107 -19.05 27.59 -13.17
N ALA A 108 -20.37 27.78 -13.23
CA ALA A 108 -21.12 28.61 -12.27
C ALA A 108 -21.07 28.07 -10.82
N ASP A 109 -20.80 26.77 -10.65
CA ASP A 109 -20.81 26.04 -9.39
C ASP A 109 -19.38 25.67 -8.91
N SER A 110 -18.32 26.23 -9.52
CA SER A 110 -16.94 25.92 -9.15
C SER A 110 -16.57 26.48 -7.77
N PRO A 111 -16.02 25.65 -6.85
CA PRO A 111 -15.63 26.08 -5.51
C PRO A 111 -14.33 26.90 -5.48
N ILE A 112 -13.59 27.02 -6.59
CA ILE A 112 -12.30 27.73 -6.63
C ILE A 112 -12.44 29.03 -7.43
N ARG A 113 -12.44 30.16 -6.71
CA ARG A 113 -12.16 31.48 -7.30
C ARG A 113 -10.64 31.68 -7.29
N SER A 114 -10.07 32.00 -8.44
CA SER A 114 -8.64 32.14 -8.72
C SER A 114 -7.82 32.81 -7.60
N GLY A 115 -6.88 32.07 -7.00
CA GLY A 115 -5.87 32.59 -6.07
C GLY A 115 -4.96 31.49 -5.54
N ARG A 116 -3.75 31.36 -6.10
CA ARG A 116 -2.68 30.44 -5.68
C ARG A 116 -1.98 30.98 -4.42
N GLU A 117 -1.74 30.14 -3.41
CA GLU A 117 -0.60 30.28 -2.49
C GLU A 117 -0.02 28.92 -2.08
N SER A 118 1.30 28.90 -1.96
CA SER A 118 2.19 27.79 -1.58
C SER A 118 2.49 27.79 -0.07
N ARG A 119 2.85 26.61 0.48
CA ARG A 119 3.62 26.32 1.73
C ARG A 119 3.59 24.79 1.91
N GLY A 120 4.57 24.06 2.40
CA GLY A 120 5.87 24.31 3.03
C GLY A 120 6.34 22.97 3.64
N ALA A 121 7.65 22.73 3.65
CA ALA A 121 8.31 21.44 3.96
C ALA A 121 8.22 20.95 5.42
N GLY A 122 8.35 19.62 5.59
CA GLY A 122 9.15 19.00 6.66
C GLY A 122 8.42 18.04 7.61
N ALA A 123 8.86 16.76 7.64
CA ALA A 123 9.28 16.00 8.82
C ALA A 123 9.44 14.50 8.49
N SER A 124 10.58 13.90 8.83
CA SER A 124 10.79 12.43 8.84
C SER A 124 10.29 11.81 10.15
N PRO A 125 9.81 10.56 10.13
CA PRO A 125 10.02 9.61 11.24
C PRO A 125 10.33 8.20 10.70
N GLY A 126 10.98 7.25 11.38
CA GLY A 126 11.33 7.05 12.78
C GLY A 126 11.53 5.53 12.94
N SER A 127 12.54 5.12 13.68
CA SER A 127 12.99 3.73 13.87
C SER A 127 11.99 2.82 14.59
N SER A 128 12.06 1.53 14.26
CA SER A 128 11.33 0.37 14.77
C SER A 128 11.54 0.10 16.26
N GLU A 129 10.48 -0.05 17.05
CA GLU A 129 10.56 -0.63 18.41
C GLU A 129 9.38 -1.52 18.89
N ASP A 130 8.30 -1.75 18.12
CA ASP A 130 7.18 -2.59 18.59
C ASP A 130 6.87 -3.78 17.65
N ALA A 131 7.69 -4.84 17.73
CA ALA A 131 7.41 -6.15 17.11
C ALA A 131 6.80 -7.11 18.14
N TYR A 132 5.71 -7.80 17.80
CA TYR A 132 5.04 -8.76 18.69
C TYR A 132 5.69 -10.14 18.59
N ASP A 133 6.02 -10.78 19.71
CA ASP A 133 6.68 -12.09 19.74
C ASP A 133 5.66 -13.24 19.55
N ILE A 134 5.73 -13.91 18.40
CA ILE A 134 4.93 -15.12 18.09
C ILE A 134 5.59 -16.42 18.58
N GLY A 135 6.71 -16.32 19.31
CA GLY A 135 7.46 -17.44 19.86
C GLY A 135 8.50 -18.02 18.90
N LEU A 136 8.81 -17.36 17.78
CA LEU A 136 9.91 -17.77 16.91
C LEU A 136 11.25 -17.45 17.60
N THR A 137 12.09 -18.47 17.72
CA THR A 137 13.43 -18.28 18.29
C THR A 137 14.34 -17.51 17.33
N ARG A 138 15.46 -16.97 17.82
CA ARG A 138 16.47 -16.36 16.95
C ARG A 138 16.95 -17.32 15.85
N GLU A 139 17.05 -18.60 16.17
CA GLU A 139 17.43 -19.66 15.22
C GLU A 139 16.37 -19.84 14.13
N ASP A 140 15.08 -19.84 14.51
CA ASP A 140 13.97 -19.91 13.55
C ASP A 140 13.95 -18.71 12.60
N LYS A 141 14.08 -17.50 13.15
CA LYS A 141 14.10 -16.25 12.37
C LYS A 141 15.28 -16.24 11.39
N THR A 142 16.47 -16.63 11.87
CA THR A 142 17.69 -16.78 11.04
C THR A 142 17.46 -17.81 9.92
N TYR A 143 16.84 -18.94 10.23
CA TYR A 143 16.53 -19.99 9.25
C TYR A 143 15.58 -19.47 8.17
N LEU A 144 14.51 -18.76 8.54
CA LEU A 144 13.54 -18.21 7.58
C LEU A 144 14.15 -17.15 6.66
N LEU A 145 15.01 -16.27 7.18
CA LEU A 145 15.75 -15.32 6.34
C LEU A 145 16.66 -16.02 5.33
N ARG A 146 17.42 -17.03 5.79
CA ARG A 146 18.27 -17.84 4.90
C ARG A 146 17.45 -18.65 3.88
N LEU A 147 16.27 -19.12 4.27
CA LEU A 147 15.35 -19.81 3.37
C LEU A 147 14.88 -18.86 2.27
N ALA A 148 14.41 -17.67 2.62
CA ALA A 148 14.01 -16.64 1.65
C ALA A 148 15.16 -16.28 0.69
N ARG A 149 16.37 -16.03 1.25
CA ARG A 149 17.58 -15.76 0.48
C ARG A 149 17.90 -16.88 -0.51
N ARG A 150 17.97 -18.12 -0.02
CA ARG A 150 18.20 -19.30 -0.85
C ARG A 150 17.18 -19.43 -1.95
N THR A 151 15.90 -19.20 -1.66
CA THR A 151 14.84 -19.29 -2.67
C THR A 151 15.10 -18.31 -3.82
N ILE A 152 15.44 -17.06 -3.52
CA ILE A 152 15.74 -16.04 -4.53
C ILE A 152 17.00 -16.41 -5.32
N GLU A 153 18.08 -16.76 -4.63
CA GLU A 153 19.37 -17.08 -5.26
C GLU A 153 19.32 -18.34 -6.13
N SER A 154 18.49 -19.31 -5.78
CA SER A 154 18.32 -20.55 -6.55
C SER A 154 17.86 -20.30 -8.00
N ARG A 155 17.15 -19.18 -8.25
CA ARG A 155 16.73 -18.76 -9.59
C ARG A 155 17.91 -18.48 -10.52
N PHE A 156 19.08 -18.19 -9.96
CA PHE A 156 20.33 -17.90 -10.66
C PHE A 156 21.31 -19.08 -10.62
N GLY A 157 20.85 -20.26 -10.22
CA GLY A 157 21.70 -21.47 -10.17
C GLY A 157 22.67 -21.51 -8.99
N ARG A 158 22.49 -20.65 -7.99
CA ARG A 158 23.27 -20.71 -6.74
C ARG A 158 22.66 -21.75 -5.81
N GLU A 159 23.46 -22.74 -5.43
CA GLU A 159 23.07 -23.72 -4.40
C GLU A 159 23.57 -23.25 -3.05
N ILE A 160 22.66 -22.70 -2.24
CA ILE A 160 22.93 -22.43 -0.83
C ILE A 160 22.51 -23.65 -0.02
N GLU A 161 23.47 -24.29 0.64
CA GLU A 161 23.17 -25.36 1.58
C GLU A 161 22.45 -24.77 2.80
N LEU A 162 21.24 -25.25 3.07
CA LEU A 162 20.45 -24.84 4.22
C LEU A 162 20.18 -26.06 5.09
N ALA A 163 20.82 -26.11 6.25
CA ALA A 163 20.57 -27.15 7.23
C ALA A 163 19.07 -27.17 7.60
N PRO A 164 18.43 -28.34 7.67
CA PRO A 164 17.02 -28.43 8.02
C PRO A 164 16.79 -27.95 9.45
N SER A 165 15.81 -27.08 9.66
CA SER A 165 15.33 -26.75 11.00
C SER A 165 14.27 -27.76 11.43
N SER A 166 14.35 -28.28 12.65
CA SER A 166 13.38 -29.20 13.26
C SER A 166 12.24 -28.48 14.01
N SER A 167 12.18 -27.15 13.94
CA SER A 167 11.18 -26.36 14.64
C SER A 167 9.78 -26.58 14.07
N ALA A 168 8.89 -27.12 14.92
CA ALA A 168 7.49 -27.37 14.56
C ALA A 168 6.68 -26.07 14.32
N LEU A 169 7.16 -24.91 14.78
CA LEU A 169 6.50 -23.61 14.54
C LEU A 169 6.52 -23.25 13.06
N LEU A 170 7.57 -23.62 12.35
CA LEU A 170 7.76 -23.33 10.94
C LEU A 170 6.82 -24.13 10.04
N ASP A 171 6.26 -25.23 10.56
CA ASP A 171 5.34 -26.10 9.83
C ASP A 171 3.87 -25.73 10.09
N ARG A 172 3.62 -24.73 10.94
CA ARG A 172 2.27 -24.22 11.20
C ARG A 172 1.82 -23.29 10.08
N PRO A 173 0.55 -23.38 9.68
CA PRO A 173 -0.01 -22.40 8.76
C PRO A 173 0.11 -20.99 9.34
N SER A 174 0.71 -20.07 8.58
CA SER A 174 0.91 -18.67 9.00
C SER A 174 0.82 -17.73 7.81
N GLY A 175 0.19 -16.58 8.01
CA GLY A 175 0.29 -15.45 7.09
C GLY A 175 1.67 -14.80 7.25
N ALA A 176 2.27 -14.37 6.16
CA ALA A 176 3.55 -13.68 6.21
C ALA A 176 3.76 -12.79 5.00
N PHE A 177 4.60 -11.77 5.16
CA PHE A 177 5.11 -10.92 4.10
C PHE A 177 6.63 -11.06 4.03
N VAL A 178 7.15 -11.06 2.81
CA VAL A 178 8.58 -10.92 2.53
C VAL A 178 8.79 -9.60 1.82
N THR A 179 9.63 -8.78 2.41
CA THR A 179 10.03 -7.46 1.89
C THR A 179 11.50 -7.52 1.52
N LEU A 180 11.79 -7.10 0.30
CA LEU A 180 13.15 -6.93 -0.21
C LEU A 180 13.44 -5.44 -0.24
N THR A 181 14.58 -5.04 0.30
CA THR A 181 15.11 -3.68 0.17
C THR A 181 16.47 -3.73 -0.49
N SER A 182 16.78 -2.80 -1.39
CA SER A 182 18.12 -2.65 -1.95
C SER A 182 18.63 -1.25 -1.61
N ARG A 183 19.78 -1.18 -0.93
CA ARG A 183 20.39 0.09 -0.47
C ARG A 183 19.40 1.00 0.27
N GLY A 184 18.63 0.41 1.18
CA GLY A 184 17.62 1.09 1.99
C GLY A 184 16.33 1.49 1.25
N ARG A 185 16.10 1.01 0.02
CA ARG A 185 14.87 1.29 -0.75
C ARG A 185 14.10 0.01 -1.03
N LEU A 186 12.77 0.06 -1.00
CA LEU A 186 11.92 -1.08 -1.37
C LEU A 186 12.25 -1.60 -2.78
N ARG A 187 12.47 -2.91 -2.90
CA ARG A 187 12.80 -3.63 -4.13
C ARG A 187 11.75 -4.69 -4.51
N GLY A 188 10.89 -5.04 -3.57
CA GLY A 188 9.76 -5.95 -3.74
C GLY A 188 9.11 -6.23 -2.40
N CYS A 189 7.80 -6.43 -2.35
CA CYS A 189 7.12 -6.86 -1.13
C CYS A 189 5.81 -7.56 -1.46
N ILE A 190 5.73 -8.84 -1.11
CA ILE A 190 4.55 -9.69 -1.35
C ILE A 190 4.28 -10.52 -0.10
N GLY A 191 3.00 -10.81 0.16
CA GLY A 191 2.61 -11.60 1.32
C GLY A 191 1.15 -12.06 1.28
N TYR A 192 0.84 -13.00 2.17
CA TYR A 192 -0.50 -13.46 2.45
C TYR A 192 -0.90 -13.12 3.87
N ILE A 193 -2.15 -12.66 4.01
CA ILE A 193 -2.76 -12.43 5.32
C ILE A 193 -3.27 -13.74 5.91
N GLU A 194 -3.79 -14.62 5.06
CA GLU A 194 -4.39 -15.88 5.49
C GLU A 194 -3.35 -16.98 5.66
N ALA A 195 -3.43 -17.66 6.80
CA ALA A 195 -2.60 -18.78 7.18
C ALA A 195 -3.04 -20.07 6.45
N LEU A 196 -2.78 -20.15 5.14
CA LEU A 196 -3.22 -21.29 4.30
C LEU A 196 -2.17 -22.40 4.19
N LYS A 197 -0.88 -22.05 4.24
CA LYS A 197 0.24 -22.97 4.04
C LYS A 197 1.24 -22.87 5.20
N PRO A 198 2.02 -23.95 5.45
CA PRO A 198 3.10 -23.93 6.43
C PRO A 198 4.01 -22.70 6.24
N LEU A 199 4.47 -22.10 7.33
CA LEU A 199 5.25 -20.86 7.29
C LEU A 199 6.48 -20.96 6.36
N ARG A 200 7.20 -22.10 6.35
CA ARG A 200 8.34 -22.28 5.42
C ARG A 200 7.95 -22.15 3.96
N GLU A 201 6.82 -22.75 3.59
CA GLU A 201 6.29 -22.70 2.22
C GLU A 201 5.84 -21.28 1.88
N THR A 202 5.09 -20.63 2.79
CA THR A 202 4.69 -19.23 2.63
C THR A 202 5.90 -18.33 2.42
N ILE A 203 6.97 -18.45 3.24
CA ILE A 203 8.15 -17.61 3.10
C ILE A 203 8.87 -17.86 1.77
N SER A 204 9.05 -19.11 1.34
CA SER A 204 9.65 -19.39 0.04
C SER A 204 8.83 -18.80 -1.12
N GLU A 205 7.52 -19.03 -1.12
CA GLU A 205 6.64 -18.51 -2.17
C GLU A 205 6.66 -16.97 -2.21
N MET A 206 6.52 -16.33 -1.05
CA MET A 206 6.49 -14.86 -0.95
C MET A 206 7.86 -14.24 -1.26
N ALA A 207 8.97 -14.90 -0.93
CA ALA A 207 10.30 -14.45 -1.33
C ALA A 207 10.48 -14.49 -2.86
N ALA A 208 10.05 -15.57 -3.50
CA ALA A 208 10.10 -15.69 -4.96
C ALA A 208 9.20 -14.64 -5.63
N SER A 209 7.95 -14.50 -5.18
CA SER A 209 7.03 -13.50 -5.74
C SER A 209 7.50 -12.07 -5.47
N ALA A 210 8.03 -11.75 -4.29
CA ALA A 210 8.60 -10.43 -4.00
C ALA A 210 9.80 -10.10 -4.91
N ALA A 211 10.63 -11.09 -5.25
CA ALA A 211 11.77 -10.88 -6.12
C ALA A 211 11.40 -10.79 -7.61
N PHE A 212 10.40 -11.55 -8.07
CA PHE A 212 10.22 -11.79 -9.51
C PHE A 212 8.83 -11.47 -10.06
N GLU A 213 7.82 -11.29 -9.20
CA GLU A 213 6.42 -11.17 -9.60
C GLU A 213 5.74 -9.90 -9.05
N ASP A 214 6.44 -9.14 -8.21
CA ASP A 214 5.96 -7.83 -7.77
C ASP A 214 5.91 -6.88 -8.96
N TRP A 215 4.73 -6.72 -9.54
CA TRP A 215 4.48 -5.95 -10.76
C TRP A 215 4.97 -4.49 -10.70
N ARG A 216 5.24 -3.97 -9.50
CA ARG A 216 5.82 -2.63 -9.28
C ARG A 216 7.29 -2.55 -9.68
N PHE A 217 7.99 -3.68 -9.74
CA PHE A 217 9.43 -3.75 -10.00
C PHE A 217 9.73 -4.75 -11.13
N PRO A 218 10.79 -4.50 -11.95
CA PRO A 218 11.30 -5.56 -12.80
C PRO A 218 11.81 -6.73 -11.93
N PRO A 219 11.78 -7.97 -12.44
CA PRO A 219 12.36 -9.11 -11.73
C PRO A 219 13.80 -8.80 -11.27
N VAL A 220 14.13 -9.18 -10.04
CA VAL A 220 15.49 -9.09 -9.49
C VAL A 220 16.47 -9.74 -10.45
N THR A 221 17.63 -9.11 -10.64
CA THR A 221 18.76 -9.61 -11.43
C THR A 221 19.85 -10.17 -10.52
N GLU A 222 20.73 -11.01 -11.07
CA GLU A 222 21.80 -11.64 -10.28
C GLU A 222 22.74 -10.62 -9.63
N SER A 223 23.04 -9.51 -10.33
CA SER A 223 23.90 -8.45 -9.81
C SER A 223 23.30 -7.68 -8.64
N GLU A 224 21.98 -7.74 -8.44
CA GLU A 224 21.31 -7.05 -7.32
C GLU A 224 21.32 -7.89 -6.03
N LEU A 225 21.65 -9.19 -6.10
CA LEU A 225 21.54 -10.11 -4.96
C LEU A 225 22.35 -9.65 -3.74
N GLU A 226 23.55 -9.12 -3.98
CA GLU A 226 24.46 -8.66 -2.92
C GLU A 226 23.97 -7.39 -2.23
N ASP A 227 23.19 -6.56 -2.94
CA ASP A 227 22.64 -5.31 -2.43
C ASP A 227 21.27 -5.48 -1.76
N ILE A 228 20.63 -6.65 -1.92
CA ILE A 228 19.31 -6.93 -1.36
C ILE A 228 19.43 -7.31 0.11
N GLU A 229 18.65 -6.66 0.96
CA GLU A 229 18.34 -7.02 2.34
C GLU A 229 16.90 -7.57 2.38
N ILE A 230 16.71 -8.62 3.17
CA ILE A 230 15.42 -9.29 3.34
C ILE A 230 14.87 -8.98 4.74
N GLU A 231 13.61 -8.58 4.79
CA GLU A 231 12.79 -8.47 5.98
C GLU A 231 11.59 -9.42 5.85
N ILE A 232 11.25 -10.08 6.96
CA ILE A 232 10.11 -10.98 7.07
C ILE A 232 9.19 -10.47 8.16
N SER A 233 7.90 -10.36 7.84
CA SER A 233 6.83 -10.11 8.81
C SER A 233 5.94 -11.33 8.91
N VAL A 234 5.98 -12.05 10.03
CA VAL A 234 5.11 -13.22 10.26
C VAL A 234 3.91 -12.79 11.10
N LEU A 235 2.70 -13.05 10.59
CA LEU A 235 1.47 -12.62 11.23
C LEU A 235 1.01 -13.62 12.30
N SER A 236 0.47 -13.10 13.39
CA SER A 236 -0.31 -13.92 14.33
C SER A 236 -1.58 -14.46 13.66
N PRO A 237 -2.17 -15.55 14.17
CA PRO A 237 -3.51 -15.95 13.78
C PRO A 237 -4.51 -14.79 13.94
N LEU A 238 -5.45 -14.68 12.99
CA LEU A 238 -6.52 -13.70 13.07
C LEU A 238 -7.41 -14.02 14.27
N ARG A 239 -7.55 -13.06 15.19
CA ARG A 239 -8.40 -13.20 16.37
C ARG A 239 -9.61 -12.30 16.23
N ARG A 240 -10.78 -12.91 16.04
CA ARG A 240 -12.05 -12.19 16.11
C ARG A 240 -12.25 -11.62 17.51
N ILE A 241 -12.70 -10.37 17.57
CA ILE A 241 -13.04 -9.67 18.82
C ILE A 241 -14.45 -9.11 18.75
N ASP A 242 -15.13 -9.14 19.88
CA ASP A 242 -16.45 -8.51 20.06
C ASP A 242 -16.34 -7.19 20.85
N ASP A 243 -15.25 -7.00 21.60
CA ASP A 243 -14.94 -5.76 22.32
C ASP A 243 -13.77 -5.02 21.64
N PRO A 244 -14.03 -3.88 20.97
CA PRO A 244 -12.99 -3.06 20.35
C PRO A 244 -11.94 -2.54 21.33
N SER A 245 -12.22 -2.48 22.63
CA SER A 245 -11.26 -2.02 23.65
C SER A 245 -9.97 -2.87 23.71
N LEU A 246 -10.04 -4.11 23.22
CA LEU A 246 -8.93 -5.06 23.11
C LEU A 246 -7.90 -4.70 22.03
N ILE A 247 -8.19 -3.71 21.18
CA ILE A 247 -7.27 -3.23 20.15
C ILE A 247 -6.18 -2.38 20.82
N GLU A 248 -4.93 -2.67 20.52
CA GLU A 248 -3.77 -1.94 21.02
C GLU A 248 -3.11 -1.29 19.80
N VAL A 249 -3.18 0.04 19.75
CA VAL A 249 -2.64 0.82 18.63
C VAL A 249 -1.12 0.64 18.59
N GLY A 250 -0.58 0.36 17.41
CA GLY A 250 0.84 0.07 17.20
C GLY A 250 1.21 -1.40 17.34
N THR A 251 0.42 -2.18 18.09
CA THR A 251 0.63 -3.63 18.25
C THR A 251 -0.27 -4.44 17.32
N HIS A 252 -1.54 -4.05 17.22
CA HIS A 252 -2.55 -4.78 16.48
C HIS A 252 -2.85 -4.13 15.13
N GLY A 253 -2.89 -4.93 14.06
CA GLY A 253 -3.58 -4.63 12.82
C GLY A 253 -5.06 -5.01 12.94
N ILE A 254 -5.90 -4.39 12.10
CA ILE A 254 -7.36 -4.58 12.13
C ILE A 254 -7.83 -5.08 10.77
N ILE A 255 -8.73 -6.06 10.79
CA ILE A 255 -9.57 -6.45 9.67
C ILE A 255 -11.02 -6.17 10.03
N VAL A 256 -11.72 -5.45 9.16
CA VAL A 256 -13.17 -5.26 9.27
C VAL A 256 -13.85 -5.94 8.08
N THR A 257 -14.81 -6.81 8.37
CA THR A 257 -15.59 -7.52 7.36
C THR A 257 -17.09 -7.34 7.59
N LYS A 258 -17.82 -6.91 6.56
CA LYS A 258 -19.30 -6.84 6.58
C LYS A 258 -19.88 -7.03 5.18
N GLY A 259 -20.84 -7.94 5.02
CA GLY A 259 -21.60 -8.08 3.77
C GLY A 259 -20.75 -8.34 2.53
N GLY A 260 -19.70 -9.17 2.66
CA GLY A 260 -18.76 -9.47 1.56
C GLY A 260 -17.70 -8.40 1.29
N LYS A 261 -17.75 -7.26 2.00
CA LYS A 261 -16.71 -6.24 1.98
C LYS A 261 -15.70 -6.50 3.10
N ARG A 262 -14.42 -6.31 2.81
CA ARG A 262 -13.31 -6.54 3.74
C ARG A 262 -12.25 -5.46 3.59
N GLY A 263 -11.80 -4.89 4.71
CA GLY A 263 -10.72 -3.92 4.77
C GLY A 263 -9.71 -4.34 5.83
N LEU A 264 -8.43 -4.12 5.55
CA LEU A 264 -7.33 -4.45 6.46
C LEU A 264 -6.35 -3.28 6.57
N LEU A 265 -5.94 -2.96 7.80
CA LEU A 265 -4.80 -2.09 8.06
C LEU A 265 -3.78 -2.78 8.99
N LEU A 266 -2.50 -2.59 8.69
CA LEU A 266 -1.39 -3.15 9.46
C LEU A 266 -1.14 -2.33 10.75
N PRO A 267 -0.49 -2.91 11.79
CA PRO A 267 -0.27 -2.24 13.08
C PRO A 267 0.39 -0.85 12.97
N GLN A 268 1.42 -0.72 12.13
CA GLN A 268 2.23 0.49 12.00
C GLN A 268 1.47 1.68 11.43
N VAL A 269 0.40 1.44 10.65
CA VAL A 269 -0.35 2.52 9.98
C VAL A 269 -0.96 3.47 11.02
N ALA A 270 -1.48 2.94 12.11
CA ALA A 270 -2.06 3.78 13.15
C ALA A 270 -1.01 4.66 13.86
N LEU A 271 0.23 4.18 14.00
CA LEU A 271 1.33 4.96 14.58
C LEU A 271 1.80 6.07 13.64
N GLU A 272 2.02 5.74 12.37
CA GLU A 272 2.46 6.70 11.34
C GLU A 272 1.53 7.91 11.27
N TRP A 273 0.22 7.65 11.33
CA TRP A 273 -0.79 8.68 11.24
C TRP A 273 -1.28 9.22 12.60
N LYS A 274 -0.67 8.75 13.69
CA LYS A 274 -1.01 9.12 15.07
C LYS A 274 -2.51 8.96 15.37
N TRP A 275 -3.12 7.91 14.84
CA TRP A 275 -4.52 7.60 15.03
C TRP A 275 -4.76 6.98 16.40
N ASP A 276 -5.84 7.39 17.04
CA ASP A 276 -6.40 6.63 18.14
C ASP A 276 -7.14 5.38 17.62
N ARG A 277 -7.51 4.50 18.55
CA ARG A 277 -8.21 3.24 18.25
C ARG A 277 -9.48 3.44 17.44
N GLU A 278 -10.29 4.45 17.77
CA GLU A 278 -11.55 4.70 17.09
C GLU A 278 -11.31 5.18 15.65
N THR A 279 -10.36 6.10 15.45
CA THR A 279 -9.96 6.54 14.11
C THR A 279 -9.43 5.37 13.30
N PHE A 280 -8.64 4.49 13.91
CA PHE A 280 -8.10 3.31 13.25
C PHE A 280 -9.18 2.33 12.78
N LEU A 281 -10.20 2.08 13.61
CA LEU A 281 -11.40 1.32 13.21
C LEU A 281 -12.16 1.99 12.07
N ARG A 282 -12.42 3.30 12.17
CA ARG A 282 -13.13 4.06 11.13
C ARG A 282 -12.42 4.00 9.80
N GLN A 283 -11.10 4.21 9.79
CA GLN A 283 -10.29 4.11 8.58
C GLN A 283 -10.27 2.69 8.02
N THR A 284 -10.30 1.66 8.86
CA THR A 284 -10.40 0.28 8.41
C THR A 284 -11.77 -0.01 7.77
N CYS A 285 -12.87 0.53 8.32
CA CYS A 285 -14.20 0.48 7.70
C CYS A 285 -14.23 1.19 6.35
N ILE A 286 -13.68 2.40 6.25
CA ILE A 286 -13.59 3.16 5.00
C ILE A 286 -12.78 2.37 3.96
N LYS A 287 -11.66 1.76 4.36
CA LYS A 287 -10.85 0.90 3.49
C LYS A 287 -11.60 -0.37 3.03
N ALA A 288 -12.50 -0.89 3.86
CA ALA A 288 -13.41 -1.96 3.47
C ALA A 288 -14.51 -1.48 2.48
N GLY A 289 -14.63 -0.17 2.23
CA GLY A 289 -15.73 0.41 1.46
C GLY A 289 -17.04 0.42 2.25
N LEU A 290 -16.97 0.49 3.57
CA LEU A 290 -18.10 0.57 4.51
C LEU A 290 -18.23 2.00 5.07
N PRO A 291 -19.41 2.38 5.62
CA PRO A 291 -19.53 3.59 6.43
C PRO A 291 -18.51 3.63 7.56
N GLU A 292 -18.02 4.81 7.94
CA GLU A 292 -16.94 4.96 8.93
C GLU A 292 -17.28 4.35 10.29
N ASP A 293 -18.54 4.43 10.72
CA ASP A 293 -19.01 3.86 11.99
C ASP A 293 -19.55 2.43 11.84
N ALA A 294 -19.35 1.76 10.70
CA ALA A 294 -19.87 0.42 10.47
C ALA A 294 -19.35 -0.62 11.48
N TRP A 295 -18.20 -0.36 12.12
CA TRP A 295 -17.67 -1.21 13.20
C TRP A 295 -18.55 -1.27 14.45
N LYS A 296 -19.46 -0.29 14.64
CA LYS A 296 -20.43 -0.26 15.74
C LYS A 296 -21.71 -1.04 15.44
N GLU A 297 -21.93 -1.39 14.18
CA GLU A 297 -23.18 -2.00 13.73
C GLU A 297 -23.16 -3.52 13.89
N ASP A 298 -24.32 -4.10 14.22
CA ASP A 298 -24.50 -5.55 14.24
C ASP A 298 -24.12 -6.20 12.90
N GLY A 299 -23.53 -7.39 12.98
CA GLY A 299 -23.08 -8.16 11.82
C GLY A 299 -21.75 -7.72 11.20
N THR A 300 -21.08 -6.72 11.78
CA THR A 300 -19.69 -6.38 11.41
C THR A 300 -18.72 -7.26 12.20
N ALA A 301 -17.87 -8.01 11.50
CA ALA A 301 -16.81 -8.77 12.12
C ALA A 301 -15.54 -7.93 12.19
N ILE A 302 -14.95 -7.85 13.39
CA ILE A 302 -13.65 -7.22 13.63
C ILE A 302 -12.68 -8.33 14.04
N GLU A 303 -11.56 -8.42 13.33
CA GLU A 303 -10.48 -9.33 13.66
C GLU A 303 -9.21 -8.51 13.87
N ILE A 304 -8.39 -8.91 14.84
CA ILE A 304 -7.08 -8.32 15.08
C ILE A 304 -5.98 -9.35 14.86
N PHE A 305 -4.81 -8.86 14.50
CA PHE A 305 -3.60 -9.65 14.38
C PHE A 305 -2.40 -8.79 14.71
N SER A 306 -1.27 -9.39 15.03
CA SER A 306 0.01 -8.72 15.20
C SER A 306 1.02 -9.31 14.22
N ALA A 307 2.22 -8.71 14.16
CA ALA A 307 3.31 -9.22 13.33
C ALA A 307 4.61 -9.28 14.13
N ASP A 308 5.33 -10.39 13.97
CA ASP A 308 6.74 -10.52 14.36
C ASP A 308 7.59 -10.16 13.15
N ILE A 309 8.34 -9.06 13.26
CA ILE A 309 9.12 -8.48 12.16
C ILE A 309 10.59 -8.66 12.47
N PHE A 310 11.34 -9.18 11.49
CA PHE A 310 12.78 -9.39 11.62
C PHE A 310 13.48 -9.32 10.27
N ASN A 311 14.71 -8.83 10.25
CA ASN A 311 15.50 -8.62 9.03
C ASN A 311 16.93 -9.17 9.16
N GLU A 312 17.61 -9.31 8.02
CA GLU A 312 18.98 -9.83 7.97
C GLU A 312 20.02 -8.90 8.61
N ARG A 313 19.81 -7.59 8.53
CA ARG A 313 20.74 -6.60 9.09
C ARG A 313 20.89 -6.80 10.60
N GLU A 314 19.79 -7.02 11.31
CA GLU A 314 19.77 -7.25 12.76
C GLU A 314 20.21 -8.67 13.15
N LEU A 315 19.84 -9.68 12.37
CA LEU A 315 20.01 -11.09 12.77
C LEU A 315 21.25 -11.77 12.19
N LEU A 316 21.65 -11.43 10.97
CA LEU A 316 22.78 -12.02 10.26
C LEU A 316 24.01 -11.10 10.21
N GLY A 317 23.86 -9.81 10.52
CA GLY A 317 24.96 -8.86 10.58
C GLY A 317 25.63 -8.66 9.23
N THR A 318 24.84 -8.36 8.19
CA THR A 318 25.37 -8.03 6.86
C THR A 318 26.26 -6.80 6.96
N GLY A 319 27.57 -7.03 6.86
CA GLY A 319 28.59 -6.00 7.00
C GLY A 319 28.74 -5.17 5.73
N ARG A 320 28.66 -3.85 5.95
CA ARG A 320 29.02 -2.70 5.09
C ARG A 320 27.90 -2.07 4.26
#